data_AF-A0A3B9TWI7-F1
#
_entry.id   AF-A0A3B9TWI7-F1
#
_cell.length_a   1.000
_cell.length_b   1.000
_cell.length_c   1.000
_cell.angle_alpha   90.00
_cell.angle_beta   90.00
_cell.angle_gamma   90.00
#
_symmetry.space_group_name_H-M   'P 1'
#
loop_
_entity.id
_entity.type
_entity.pdbx_description
1 polymer ?
#
loop_
_entity_poly.entity_id
_entity_poly.type
_entity_poly.pdbx_seq_one_letter_code
_entity_poly.pdbx_strand_id
1 'polypeptide(L)'
;MAETTQLELVTPANIMVQKPVQMVVAPGSEGLFGVLPRHAPLLSDLTRGIVEVHENGRVASRIMIDGGLADVSGEAVTILTERAEELDNADRDAIKARADAASGAEADFLNAVLAAL
;
A
#
# COMPACT_ATOMS: atom_id res chain seq x y z
N MET A 1 -19.81 -15.99 7.89
CA MET A 1 -18.34 -15.82 7.93
C MET A 1 -18.04 -14.64 7.02
N ALA A 2 -17.28 -13.64 7.46
CA ALA A 2 -16.86 -12.57 6.57
C ALA A 2 -15.89 -13.18 5.56
N GLU A 3 -16.17 -13.01 4.27
CA GLU A 3 -15.26 -13.47 3.22
C GLU A 3 -14.02 -12.58 3.24
N THR A 4 -12.86 -13.19 3.03
CA THR A 4 -11.56 -12.49 3.08
C THR A 4 -10.75 -12.83 1.85
N THR A 5 -9.95 -11.89 1.37
CA THR A 5 -8.94 -12.07 0.33
C THR A 5 -7.56 -12.01 0.98
N GLN A 6 -6.59 -12.77 0.48
CA GLN A 6 -5.21 -12.65 0.96
C GLN A 6 -4.59 -11.38 0.39
N LEU A 7 -4.08 -10.49 1.23
CA LEU A 7 -3.29 -9.33 0.79
C LEU A 7 -1.81 -9.62 1.03
N GLU A 8 -1.01 -9.43 -0.01
CA GLU A 8 0.44 -9.44 0.02
C GLU A 8 0.97 -8.10 -0.49
N LEU A 9 1.72 -7.37 0.32
CA LEU A 9 2.45 -6.18 -0.10
C LEU A 9 3.95 -6.47 -0.04
N VAL A 10 4.59 -6.42 -1.20
CA VAL A 10 5.96 -6.84 -1.40
C VAL A 10 6.79 -5.67 -1.89
N THR A 11 7.92 -5.45 -1.23
CA THR A 11 8.99 -4.55 -1.68
C THR A 11 10.22 -5.37 -2.08
N PRO A 12 11.18 -4.80 -2.82
CA PRO A 12 12.45 -5.47 -3.11
C PRO A 12 13.23 -5.91 -1.85
N ALA A 13 13.00 -5.25 -0.70
CA ALA A 13 13.69 -5.54 0.54
C ALA A 13 13.03 -6.69 1.32
N ASN A 14 11.69 -6.69 1.42
CA ASN A 14 10.93 -7.66 2.20
C ASN A 14 9.43 -7.65 1.83
N ILE A 15 8.73 -8.66 2.34
CA ILE A 15 7.26 -8.66 2.41
C ILE A 15 6.87 -7.80 3.60
N MET A 16 6.17 -6.70 3.35
CA MET A 16 5.74 -5.76 4.39
C MET A 16 4.44 -6.19 5.04
N VAL A 17 3.49 -6.70 4.24
CA VAL A 17 2.17 -7.14 4.73
C VAL A 17 1.82 -8.47 4.09
N GLN A 18 1.42 -9.43 4.92
CA GLN A 18 0.85 -10.69 4.47
C GLN A 18 -0.25 -11.10 5.46
N LYS A 19 -1.50 -10.82 5.11
CA LYS A 19 -2.66 -11.16 5.96
C LYS A 19 -3.97 -11.28 5.18
N PRO A 20 -4.94 -12.07 5.68
CA PRO A 20 -6.30 -12.06 5.15
C PRO A 20 -7.01 -10.75 5.53
N VAL A 21 -7.62 -10.11 4.55
CA VAL A 21 -8.28 -8.80 4.70
C VAL A 21 -9.65 -8.82 4.02
N GLN A 22 -10.54 -7.91 4.42
CA GLN A 22 -11.90 -7.86 3.85
C GLN A 22 -11.96 -7.00 2.60
N MET A 23 -11.17 -5.93 2.54
CA MET A 23 -11.12 -5.06 1.38
C MET A 23 -9.78 -4.32 1.34
N VAL A 24 -9.28 -4.07 0.14
CA VAL A 24 -8.07 -3.29 -0.11
C VAL A 24 -8.42 -2.19 -1.08
N VAL A 25 -8.12 -0.93 -0.74
CA VAL A 25 -8.24 0.20 -1.66
C VAL A 25 -6.85 0.59 -2.10
N ALA A 26 -6.59 0.62 -3.41
CA ALA A 26 -5.29 0.96 -3.96
C ALA A 26 -5.41 2.09 -5.02
N PRO A 27 -4.36 2.93 -5.14
CA PRO A 27 -4.31 3.99 -6.14
C PRO A 27 -3.80 3.46 -7.49
N GLY A 28 -4.72 3.09 -8.37
CA GLY A 28 -4.41 2.72 -9.75
C GLY A 28 -4.08 3.94 -10.62
N SER A 29 -3.55 3.68 -11.82
CA SER A 29 -3.27 4.69 -12.83
C SER A 29 -4.52 5.42 -13.34
N GLU A 30 -5.66 4.74 -13.36
CA GLU A 30 -6.96 5.29 -13.79
C GLU A 30 -7.83 5.82 -12.63
N GLY A 31 -7.34 5.73 -11.39
CA GLY A 31 -8.04 6.17 -10.20
C GLY A 31 -7.98 5.16 -9.04
N LEU A 32 -8.73 5.44 -7.99
CA LEU A 32 -8.84 4.55 -6.83
C LEU A 32 -9.73 3.36 -7.17
N PHE A 33 -9.26 2.15 -6.85
CA PHE A 33 -10.08 0.94 -6.95
C PHE A 33 -10.05 0.16 -5.65
N GLY A 34 -11.16 -0.53 -5.37
CA GLY A 34 -11.34 -1.35 -4.19
C GLY A 34 -11.46 -2.82 -4.56
N VAL A 35 -10.61 -3.66 -3.98
CA VAL A 35 -10.62 -5.10 -4.18
C VAL A 35 -11.29 -5.76 -2.99
N LEU A 36 -12.37 -6.49 -3.27
CA LEU A 36 -13.13 -7.31 -2.33
C LEU A 36 -12.84 -8.80 -2.58
N PRO A 37 -13.29 -9.71 -1.69
CA PRO A 37 -13.13 -11.14 -1.91
C PRO A 37 -13.83 -11.56 -3.20
N ARG A 38 -13.20 -12.45 -3.98
CA ARG A 38 -13.70 -12.94 -5.27
C ARG A 38 -13.83 -11.86 -6.35
N HIS A 39 -12.99 -10.83 -6.27
CA HIS A 39 -12.88 -9.84 -7.34
C HIS A 39 -12.43 -10.49 -8.65
N ALA A 40 -12.84 -9.91 -9.78
CA ALA A 40 -12.38 -10.36 -11.09
C ALA A 40 -10.85 -10.18 -11.20
N PRO A 41 -10.13 -11.08 -11.90
CA PRO A 41 -8.71 -10.92 -12.11
C PRO A 41 -8.39 -9.58 -12.77
N LEU A 42 -7.43 -8.84 -12.22
CA LEU A 42 -7.06 -7.51 -12.68
C LEU A 42 -5.56 -7.32 -12.51
N LEU A 43 -4.89 -6.83 -13.55
CA LEU A 43 -3.52 -6.35 -13.48
C LEU A 43 -3.54 -4.83 -13.72
N SER A 44 -3.03 -4.05 -12.78
CA SER A 44 -3.08 -2.59 -12.87
C SER A 44 -1.81 -1.94 -12.35
N ASP A 45 -1.32 -0.93 -13.07
CA ASP A 45 -0.24 -0.07 -12.60
C ASP A 45 -0.73 0.81 -11.45
N LEU A 46 0.11 0.94 -10.42
CA LEU A 46 -0.16 1.75 -9.25
C LEU A 46 0.59 3.09 -9.34
N THR A 47 -0.08 4.14 -8.88
CA THR A 47 0.52 5.47 -8.72
C THR A 47 0.95 5.69 -7.28
N ARG A 48 1.78 6.71 -7.05
CA ARG A 48 2.14 7.12 -5.69
C ARG A 48 0.88 7.54 -4.94
N GLY A 49 0.62 6.91 -3.80
CA GLY A 49 -0.57 7.18 -3.02
C GLY A 49 -0.69 6.28 -1.80
N ILE A 50 -1.87 6.31 -1.17
CA ILE A 50 -2.17 5.55 0.04
C ILE A 50 -2.99 4.32 -0.33
N VAL A 51 -2.50 3.16 0.07
CA VAL A 51 -3.24 1.90 0.10
C VAL A 51 -3.94 1.80 1.45
N GLU A 52 -5.25 1.63 1.43
CA GLU A 52 -6.04 1.41 2.64
C GLU A 52 -6.42 -0.06 2.76
N VAL A 53 -6.12 -0.63 3.91
CA VAL A 53 -6.50 -2.00 4.27
C VAL A 53 -7.69 -1.92 5.20
N HIS A 54 -8.80 -2.53 4.80
CA HIS A 54 -10.05 -2.52 5.56
C HIS A 54 -10.28 -3.88 6.24
N GLU A 55 -10.54 -3.83 7.54
CA GLU A 55 -10.91 -4.97 8.37
C GLU A 55 -12.13 -4.62 9.22
N ASN A 56 -13.11 -5.53 9.27
CA ASN A 56 -14.36 -5.35 10.02
C ASN A 56 -15.10 -4.04 9.68
N GLY A 57 -15.05 -3.62 8.41
CA GLY A 57 -15.68 -2.38 7.94
C GLY A 57 -15.01 -1.09 8.40
N ARG A 58 -13.74 -1.15 8.85
CA ARG A 58 -12.94 0.02 9.22
C ARG A 58 -11.57 -0.03 8.56
N VAL A 59 -10.96 1.13 8.35
CA VAL A 59 -9.55 1.23 7.94
C VAL A 59 -8.68 0.74 9.09
N ALA A 60 -8.00 -0.39 8.87
CA ALA A 60 -7.14 -1.05 9.85
C ALA A 60 -5.68 -0.65 9.69
N SER A 61 -5.24 -0.42 8.44
CA SER A 61 -3.87 -0.01 8.13
C SER A 61 -3.87 0.91 6.91
N ARG A 62 -3.03 1.95 6.95
CA ARG A 62 -2.76 2.84 5.81
C ARG A 62 -1.30 2.76 5.45
N ILE A 63 -1.01 2.46 4.19
CA ILE A 63 0.34 2.24 3.70
C ILE A 63 0.57 3.17 2.52
N MET A 64 1.56 4.04 2.61
CA MET A 64 1.95 4.87 1.49
C MET A 64 2.87 4.07 0.58
N ILE A 65 2.57 4.04 -0.72
CA ILE A 65 3.37 3.36 -1.74
C ILE A 65 3.92 4.36 -2.75
N ASP A 66 5.09 4.07 -3.32
CA ASP A 66 5.72 4.86 -4.39
C ASP A 66 5.44 4.27 -5.77
N GLY A 67 4.15 4.01 -6.05
CA GLY A 67 3.72 3.33 -7.27
C GLY A 67 4.08 1.85 -7.32
N GLY A 68 3.93 1.22 -8.47
CA GLY A 68 4.23 -0.21 -8.66
C GLY A 68 3.15 -0.93 -9.48
N LEU A 69 2.86 -2.17 -9.12
CA LEU A 69 1.90 -3.03 -9.81
C LEU A 69 0.99 -3.74 -8.79
N ALA A 70 -0.31 -3.76 -9.08
CA ALA A 70 -1.28 -4.61 -8.39
C ALA A 70 -1.66 -5.78 -9.29
N ASP A 71 -1.40 -6.99 -8.80
CA ASP A 71 -1.91 -8.25 -9.35
C ASP A 71 -3.05 -8.75 -8.46
N VAL A 72 -4.26 -8.69 -9.00
CA VAL A 72 -5.46 -9.21 -8.36
C VAL A 72 -5.78 -10.56 -9.00
N SER A 73 -5.62 -11.61 -8.22
CA SER A 73 -6.17 -12.93 -8.50
C SER A 73 -7.51 -13.11 -7.77
N GLY A 74 -8.32 -14.08 -8.19
CA GLY A 74 -9.64 -14.31 -7.59
C GLY A 74 -9.63 -14.62 -6.07
N GLU A 75 -8.48 -15.00 -5.52
CA GLU A 75 -8.31 -15.37 -4.10
C GLU A 75 -7.32 -14.45 -3.35
N ALA A 76 -6.38 -13.82 -4.05
CA ALA A 76 -5.30 -13.03 -3.46
C ALA A 76 -5.02 -11.74 -4.25
N VAL A 77 -4.59 -10.70 -3.55
CA VAL A 77 -4.14 -9.43 -4.09
C VAL A 77 -2.68 -9.26 -3.71
N THR A 78 -1.82 -9.15 -4.71
CA THR A 78 -0.40 -8.92 -4.55
C THR A 78 -0.05 -7.54 -5.06
N ILE A 79 0.46 -6.68 -4.18
CA ILE A 79 0.95 -5.34 -4.49
C ILE A 79 2.46 -5.40 -4.50
N LEU A 80 3.06 -5.15 -5.65
CA LEU A 80 4.49 -5.06 -5.87
C LEU A 80 4.85 -3.57 -5.97
N THR A 81 5.65 -3.05 -5.05
CA THR A 81 6.02 -1.63 -5.02
C THR A 81 7.50 -1.46 -4.72
N GLU A 82 8.13 -0.43 -5.30
CA GLU A 82 9.54 -0.14 -5.04
C GLU A 82 9.78 0.31 -3.59
N ARG A 83 8.84 1.11 -3.05
CA ARG A 83 8.92 1.67 -1.70
C ARG A 83 7.54 1.71 -1.08
N ALA A 84 7.47 1.31 0.18
CA ALA A 84 6.28 1.45 0.98
C ALA A 84 6.63 1.82 2.42
N GLU A 85 5.78 2.62 3.05
CA GLU A 85 5.89 3.06 4.44
C GLU A 85 4.51 2.98 5.10
N GLU A 86 4.45 2.39 6.29
CA GLU A 86 3.20 2.27 7.05
C GLU A 86 2.94 3.57 7.82
N LEU A 87 1.79 4.21 7.59
CA LEU A 87 1.48 5.52 8.16
C LEU A 87 1.04 5.45 9.62
N ASP A 88 0.44 4.33 10.05
CA ASP A 88 -0.16 4.25 11.38
C ASP A 88 0.87 4.02 12.50
N ASN A 89 2.08 3.54 12.16
CA ASN A 89 3.19 3.33 13.10
C ASN A 89 4.46 4.11 12.71
N ALA A 90 4.32 5.08 11.80
CA ALA A 90 5.45 5.86 11.31
C ALA A 90 5.85 6.95 12.33
N ASP A 91 7.12 6.94 12.72
CA ASP A 91 7.72 8.00 13.52
C ASP A 91 8.11 9.18 12.62
N ARG A 92 7.41 10.31 12.81
CA ARG A 92 7.60 11.53 12.03
C ARG A 92 9.04 12.04 12.09
N ASP A 93 9.68 11.99 13.26
CA ASP A 93 11.03 12.53 13.43
C ASP A 93 12.06 11.62 12.76
N ALA A 94 11.86 10.30 12.84
CA ALA A 94 12.69 9.34 12.13
C ALA A 94 12.58 9.47 10.60
N ILE A 95 11.36 9.66 10.08
CA ILE A 95 11.13 9.84 8.64
C ILE A 95 11.73 11.17 8.17
N LYS A 96 11.61 12.23 8.96
CA LYS A 96 12.22 13.52 8.64
C LYS A 96 13.74 13.44 8.58
N ALA A 97 14.38 12.77 9.54
CA ALA A 97 15.82 12.56 9.52
C ALA A 97 16.26 11.76 8.28
N ARG A 98 15.49 10.75 7.86
CA ARG A 98 15.73 10.01 6.61
C ARG A 98 15.53 10.89 5.37
N ALA A 99 14.51 11.74 5.35
CA ALA A 99 14.24 12.67 4.25
C ALA A 99 15.38 13.69 4.08
N ASP A 100 15.90 14.22 5.19
CA ASP A 100 17.01 15.19 5.18
C ASP A 100 18.34 14.55 4.76
N ALA A 101 18.53 13.25 5.03
CA ALA A 101 19.74 12.50 4.65
C ALA A 101 19.66 11.91 3.24
N ALA A 102 18.46 11.64 2.72
CA ALA A 102 18.23 11.12 1.39
C ALA A 102 18.32 12.23 0.33
N SER A 103 18.51 11.84 -0.93
CA SER A 103 18.50 12.80 -2.06
C SER A 103 17.77 12.21 -3.27
N GLY A 104 17.22 13.07 -4.11
CA GLY A 104 16.44 12.66 -5.28
C GLY A 104 15.08 12.04 -4.91
N ALA A 105 14.70 10.99 -5.65
CA ALA A 105 13.35 10.41 -5.57
C ALA A 105 12.96 9.86 -4.19
N GLU A 106 13.93 9.45 -3.37
CA GLU A 106 13.68 8.96 -2.00
C GLU A 106 13.29 10.11 -1.05
N ALA A 107 13.96 11.26 -1.15
CA ALA A 107 13.58 12.44 -0.37
C ALA A 107 12.16 12.91 -0.75
N ASP A 108 11.83 12.91 -2.04
CA ASP A 108 10.48 13.27 -2.51
C ASP A 108 9.41 12.32 -1.98
N PHE A 109 9.69 11.02 -1.90
CA PHE A 109 8.78 10.03 -1.32
C PHE A 109 8.60 10.25 0.18
N LEU A 110 9.70 10.36 0.94
CA LEU A 110 9.63 10.54 2.39
C LEU A 110 8.95 11.87 2.77
N ASN A 111 9.14 12.93 1.98
CA ASN A 111 8.41 14.18 2.14
C ASN A 111 6.90 14.01 1.89
N ALA A 112 6.51 13.20 0.91
CA ALA A 112 5.10 12.87 0.68
C ALA A 112 4.52 12.06 1.85
N VAL A 113 5.28 11.13 2.42
CA VAL A 113 4.91 10.38 3.64
C VAL A 113 4.71 11.33 4.82
N LEU A 114 5.61 12.30 5.03
CA LEU A 114 5.49 13.32 6.08
C LEU A 114 4.27 14.25 5.91
N ALA A 115 3.81 14.45 4.69
CA ALA A 115 2.60 15.22 4.41
C ALA A 115 1.31 14.41 4.61
N ALA A 116 1.40 13.07 4.54
CA ALA A 116 0.28 12.14 4.72
C ALA A 116 0.10 11.66 6.17
N LEU A 117 1.11 11.88 7.04
CA LEU A 117 1.07 11.68 8.50
C LEU A 117 0.29 12.78 9.22
#